data_AF-A0A5R9KJM8-F1
#
_entry.id   AF-A0A5R9KJM8-F1
#
_cell.length_a   1.000
_cell.length_b   1.000
_cell.length_c   1.000
_cell.angle_alpha   90.00
_cell.angle_beta   90.00
_cell.angle_gamma   90.00
#
_symmetry.space_group_name_H-M   'P 1'
#
loop_
_entity.id
_entity.type
_entity.pdbx_description
1 polymer ?
#
loop_
_entity_poly.entity_id
_entity_poly.type
_entity_poly.pdbx_seq_one_letter_code
_entity_poly.pdbx_strand_id
1 'polypeptide(L)'
;MKFSEKLVGLCLLTSLLACQNSNEPPASSTEKGTLKVTFDGKTRIYTDARISEGKLGSIVSLSINGGSTESDYLTITAFGDSAGTYPYKQDINNYKKVSQVEYKTAGTSFNNYFAQICPDKSGYYSTKGEVKILEYVPGKHAKGTFSGALLDSNSEDECNPASKSFSGEFDLTLN
;
A
#
# COMPACT_ATOMS: atom_id res chain seq x y z
N MET A 1 -72.93 11.00 27.02
CA MET A 1 -73.98 10.00 26.75
C MET A 1 -73.59 9.25 25.48
N LYS A 2 -73.83 7.92 25.38
CA LYS A 2 -73.88 7.11 24.13
C LYS A 2 -72.54 7.00 23.35
N PHE A 3 -71.99 5.85 22.92
CA PHE A 3 -72.46 4.47 22.68
C PHE A 3 -73.73 4.38 21.79
N SER A 4 -73.76 3.78 20.61
CA SER A 4 -72.84 2.86 19.90
C SER A 4 -73.02 3.05 18.35
N GLU A 5 -72.62 2.23 17.36
CA GLU A 5 -72.16 0.83 17.28
C GLU A 5 -71.53 0.47 15.92
N LYS A 6 -70.78 -0.65 15.87
CA LYS A 6 -70.43 -1.57 14.75
C LYS A 6 -69.20 -1.29 13.87
N LEU A 7 -68.53 -2.29 13.26
CA LEU A 7 -68.30 -3.76 13.43
C LEU A 7 -67.74 -4.22 12.07
N VAL A 8 -66.94 -5.30 12.02
CA VAL A 8 -66.36 -5.92 10.80
C VAL A 8 -65.27 -5.05 10.12
N GLY A 9 -64.04 -5.51 9.88
CA GLY A 9 -63.37 -6.75 10.30
C GLY A 9 -62.84 -7.57 9.14
N LEU A 10 -61.51 -7.57 8.95
CA LEU A 10 -60.79 -8.61 8.20
C LEU A 10 -59.33 -8.67 8.66
N CYS A 11 -58.87 -9.84 9.10
CA CYS A 11 -57.45 -10.08 9.36
C CYS A 11 -56.77 -10.48 8.04
N LEU A 12 -55.96 -9.58 7.46
CA LEU A 12 -54.94 -9.97 6.50
C LEU A 12 -53.57 -9.97 7.20
N LEU A 13 -53.13 -11.16 7.63
CA LEU A 13 -51.71 -11.42 7.83
C LEU A 13 -51.05 -11.55 6.45
N THR A 14 -50.64 -10.45 5.84
CA THR A 14 -49.66 -10.48 4.74
C THR A 14 -48.27 -10.46 5.33
N SER A 15 -47.72 -11.64 5.59
CA SER A 15 -46.33 -11.84 6.02
C SER A 15 -45.37 -11.34 4.94
N LEU A 16 -44.79 -10.15 5.14
CA LEU A 16 -43.67 -9.64 4.34
C LEU A 16 -42.37 -10.36 4.74
N LEU A 17 -42.31 -11.63 4.38
CA LEU A 17 -41.08 -12.42 4.34
C LEU A 17 -40.27 -12.05 3.09
N ALA A 18 -38.96 -12.01 3.25
CA ALA A 18 -37.95 -11.96 2.18
C ALA A 18 -38.09 -10.85 1.12
N CYS A 19 -37.43 -9.71 1.38
CA CYS A 19 -36.64 -9.05 0.33
C CYS A 19 -35.39 -8.37 0.91
N GLN A 20 -34.72 -9.04 1.87
CA GLN A 20 -33.35 -8.71 2.24
C GLN A 20 -32.41 -9.15 1.11
N ASN A 21 -32.38 -8.39 0.01
CA ASN A 21 -31.29 -8.41 -0.95
C ASN A 21 -30.07 -7.68 -0.38
N SER A 22 -29.66 -8.10 0.82
CA SER A 22 -28.31 -7.88 1.33
C SER A 22 -27.34 -8.74 0.52
N ASN A 23 -27.13 -8.35 -0.74
CA ASN A 23 -25.93 -8.67 -1.50
C ASN A 23 -24.75 -7.85 -0.97
N GLU A 24 -24.63 -7.78 0.36
CA GLU A 24 -23.38 -7.51 1.02
C GLU A 24 -22.51 -8.74 0.72
N PRO A 25 -21.35 -8.59 0.05
CA PRO A 25 -20.51 -9.74 -0.26
C PRO A 25 -20.17 -10.49 1.03
N PRO A 26 -20.19 -11.84 1.03
CA PRO A 26 -19.82 -12.59 2.22
C PRO A 26 -18.43 -12.11 2.66
N ALA A 27 -18.33 -11.68 3.92
CA ALA A 27 -17.15 -10.97 4.43
C ALA A 27 -15.87 -11.74 4.08
N SER A 28 -15.13 -11.23 3.09
CA SER A 28 -14.13 -12.03 2.38
C SER A 28 -13.10 -12.55 3.35
N SER A 29 -12.90 -13.87 3.34
CA SER A 29 -12.00 -14.58 4.25
C SER A 29 -10.63 -13.93 4.17
N THR A 30 -10.31 -13.18 5.23
CA THR A 30 -9.20 -12.23 5.22
C THR A 30 -7.89 -12.99 5.42
N GLU A 31 -7.42 -13.63 4.35
CA GLU A 31 -6.05 -14.14 4.28
C GLU A 31 -5.11 -12.93 4.30
N LYS A 32 -4.26 -12.89 5.33
CA LYS A 32 -3.46 -11.71 5.64
C LYS A 32 -2.08 -11.86 5.03
N GLY A 33 -1.82 -11.07 3.99
CA GLY A 33 -0.46 -10.78 3.60
C GLY A 33 0.32 -10.19 4.77
N THR A 34 1.55 -10.66 4.97
CA THR A 34 2.47 -10.06 5.95
C THR A 34 3.51 -9.22 5.24
N LEU A 35 3.70 -8.00 5.74
CA LEU A 35 4.77 -7.09 5.30
C LEU A 35 5.54 -6.65 6.54
N LYS A 36 6.74 -7.19 6.71
CA LYS A 36 7.63 -6.90 7.83
C LYS A 36 8.67 -5.87 7.41
N VAL A 37 8.77 -4.79 8.17
CA VAL A 37 9.68 -3.66 7.93
C VAL A 37 10.64 -3.54 9.10
N THR A 38 11.92 -3.40 8.82
CA THR A 38 12.94 -2.95 9.76
C THR A 38 13.44 -1.59 9.29
N PHE A 39 13.16 -0.55 10.07
CA PHE A 39 13.57 0.82 9.78
C PHE A 39 14.33 1.41 10.97
N ASP A 40 15.54 1.93 10.73
CA ASP A 40 16.37 2.55 11.77
C ASP A 40 16.57 1.63 12.99
N GLY A 41 16.77 0.33 12.71
CA GLY A 41 16.90 -0.75 13.71
C GLY A 41 15.58 -1.23 14.36
N LYS A 42 14.43 -0.60 14.08
CA LYS A 42 13.14 -0.94 14.68
C LYS A 42 12.27 -1.77 13.73
N THR A 43 11.79 -2.91 14.20
CA THR A 43 10.95 -3.82 13.41
C THR A 43 9.46 -3.59 13.66
N ARG A 44 8.66 -3.63 12.59
CA ARG A 44 7.19 -3.60 12.57
C ARG A 44 6.67 -4.67 11.61
N ILE A 45 5.46 -5.17 11.84
CA ILE A 45 4.75 -6.09 10.94
C ILE A 45 3.38 -5.49 10.62
N TYR A 46 3.09 -5.28 9.34
CA TYR A 46 1.75 -5.00 8.83
C TYR A 46 1.04 -6.32 8.51
N THR A 47 -0.24 -6.40 8.86
CA THR A 47 -1.12 -7.56 8.62
C THR A 47 -2.39 -7.19 7.85
N ASP A 48 -2.47 -5.93 7.43
CA ASP A 48 -3.39 -5.34 6.45
C ASP A 48 -2.70 -5.14 5.08
N ALA A 49 -1.57 -5.82 4.88
CA ALA A 49 -0.71 -5.61 3.72
C ALA A 49 -1.29 -6.23 2.44
N ARG A 50 -1.19 -5.49 1.34
CA ARG A 50 -1.82 -5.77 0.05
C ARG A 50 -0.90 -5.43 -1.10
N ILE A 51 -1.00 -6.17 -2.20
CA ILE A 51 -0.41 -5.79 -3.49
C ILE A 51 -1.51 -5.31 -4.44
N SER A 52 -1.17 -4.39 -5.34
CA SER A 52 -2.04 -3.88 -6.40
C SER A 52 -1.26 -3.68 -7.70
N GLU A 53 -1.83 -4.11 -8.82
CA GLU A 53 -1.31 -3.81 -10.16
C GLU A 53 -1.70 -2.39 -10.60
N GLY A 54 -0.80 -1.71 -11.30
CA GLY A 54 -1.02 -0.36 -11.83
C GLY A 54 -0.36 -0.17 -13.20
N LYS A 55 -0.68 0.93 -13.88
CA LYS A 55 -0.07 1.31 -15.17
C LYS A 55 0.18 2.81 -15.27
N LEU A 56 1.38 3.18 -15.68
CA LEU A 56 1.78 4.54 -16.06
C LEU A 56 1.98 4.57 -17.58
N GLY A 57 0.90 4.82 -18.33
CA GLY A 57 0.89 4.65 -19.78
C GLY A 57 1.11 3.19 -20.16
N SER A 58 2.22 2.89 -20.84
CA SER A 58 2.63 1.52 -21.19
C SER A 58 3.48 0.82 -20.13
N ILE A 59 3.92 1.51 -19.08
CA ILE A 59 4.71 0.94 -17.98
C ILE A 59 3.76 0.24 -17.00
N VAL A 60 3.96 -1.05 -16.74
CA VAL A 60 3.28 -1.77 -15.66
C VAL A 60 4.01 -1.50 -14.33
N SER A 61 3.26 -1.45 -13.23
CA SER A 61 3.80 -1.30 -11.88
C SER A 61 3.12 -2.26 -10.90
N LEU A 62 3.90 -2.81 -9.98
CA LEU A 62 3.44 -3.60 -8.84
C LEU A 62 3.65 -2.77 -7.57
N SER A 63 2.55 -2.39 -6.91
CA SER A 63 2.58 -1.59 -5.67
C SER A 63 2.20 -2.44 -4.47
N ILE A 64 3.17 -2.65 -3.58
CA ILE A 64 3.05 -3.33 -2.29
C ILE A 64 2.78 -2.26 -1.24
N ASN A 65 1.70 -2.42 -0.49
CA ASN A 65 1.24 -1.46 0.51
C ASN A 65 1.05 -2.16 1.87
N GLY A 66 1.27 -1.47 2.97
CA GLY A 66 0.85 -1.92 4.32
C GLY A 66 0.70 -0.75 5.27
N GLY A 67 -0.18 -0.89 6.25
CA GLY A 67 -0.70 0.26 7.00
C GLY A 67 -1.82 0.97 6.21
N SER A 68 -2.78 1.48 6.96
CA SER A 68 -4.06 1.97 6.44
C SER A 68 -4.42 3.37 6.96
N THR A 69 -3.45 4.11 7.53
CA THR A 69 -3.67 5.44 8.12
C THR A 69 -2.76 6.51 7.53
N GLU A 70 -3.22 7.76 7.46
CA GLU A 70 -2.44 8.88 6.92
C GLU A 70 -1.18 9.24 7.73
N SER A 71 -1.03 8.69 8.94
CA SER A 71 0.12 8.90 9.83
C SER A 71 1.13 7.74 9.78
N ASP A 72 0.74 6.59 9.23
CA ASP A 72 1.49 5.34 9.33
C ASP A 72 1.14 4.38 8.16
N TYR A 73 2.02 4.35 7.15
CA TYR A 73 1.89 3.50 5.96
C TYR A 73 3.25 3.26 5.28
N LEU A 74 3.35 2.17 4.52
CA LEU A 74 4.45 1.89 3.59
C LEU A 74 3.88 1.65 2.19
N THR A 75 4.44 2.32 1.19
CA THR A 75 4.18 2.11 -0.24
C THR A 75 5.50 1.78 -0.95
N ILE A 76 5.62 0.56 -1.49
CA ILE A 76 6.73 0.13 -2.34
C ILE A 76 6.18 -0.07 -3.75
N THR A 77 6.69 0.65 -4.75
CA THR A 77 6.30 0.47 -6.16
C THR A 77 7.48 -0.05 -6.97
N ALA A 78 7.33 -1.22 -7.58
CA ALA A 78 8.26 -1.80 -8.55
C ALA A 78 7.72 -1.60 -9.97
N PHE A 79 8.49 -0.99 -10.86
CA PHE A 79 8.10 -0.70 -12.24
C PHE A 79 8.44 -1.89 -13.16
N GLY A 80 7.53 -2.86 -13.17
CA GLY A 80 7.51 -4.05 -13.99
C GLY A 80 6.24 -4.88 -13.74
N ASP A 81 6.24 -6.12 -14.22
CA ASP A 81 5.08 -7.02 -14.31
C ASP A 81 5.39 -8.45 -13.79
N SER A 82 6.60 -8.67 -13.27
CA SER A 82 7.20 -10.01 -13.14
C SER A 82 8.19 -10.09 -11.97
N ALA A 83 8.49 -11.32 -11.55
CA ALA A 83 9.54 -11.58 -10.56
C ALA A 83 10.92 -11.07 -11.06
N GLY A 84 11.74 -10.58 -10.14
CA GLY A 84 13.06 -10.02 -10.43
C GLY A 84 13.53 -8.97 -9.42
N THR A 85 14.72 -8.43 -9.67
CA THR A 85 15.33 -7.34 -8.89
C THR A 85 15.00 -5.99 -9.52
N TYR A 86 14.55 -5.05 -8.70
CA TYR A 86 14.15 -3.69 -9.04
C TYR A 86 14.99 -2.70 -8.20
N PRO A 87 16.19 -2.30 -8.65
CA PRO A 87 16.99 -1.28 -7.96
C PRO A 87 16.25 0.06 -7.83
N TYR A 88 16.57 0.82 -6.80
CA TYR A 88 16.03 2.15 -6.56
C TYR A 88 16.25 3.07 -7.77
N LYS A 89 15.19 3.74 -8.23
CA LYS A 89 15.18 4.55 -9.46
C LYS A 89 16.15 5.73 -9.39
N GLN A 90 17.27 5.67 -10.11
CA GLN A 90 18.33 6.69 -10.09
C GLN A 90 18.12 7.86 -11.08
N ASP A 91 17.21 7.74 -12.05
CA ASP A 91 16.87 8.76 -13.04
C ASP A 91 15.36 9.04 -12.99
N ILE A 92 14.96 10.31 -13.03
CA ILE A 92 13.54 10.69 -13.01
C ILE A 92 12.78 10.13 -14.22
N ASN A 93 13.44 9.93 -15.36
CA ASN A 93 12.85 9.51 -16.63
C ASN A 93 12.85 7.99 -16.87
N ASN A 94 13.71 7.23 -16.19
CA ASN A 94 13.88 5.80 -16.43
C ASN A 94 13.02 4.94 -15.48
N TYR A 95 11.93 4.38 -16.00
CA TYR A 95 11.02 3.47 -15.27
C TYR A 95 11.21 1.98 -15.64
N LYS A 96 12.33 1.59 -16.27
CA LYS A 96 12.54 0.21 -16.73
C LYS A 96 13.18 -0.65 -15.63
N LYS A 97 12.39 -1.52 -14.99
CA LYS A 97 12.83 -2.44 -13.91
C LYS A 97 13.56 -1.73 -12.77
N VAL A 98 12.91 -0.70 -12.22
CA VAL A 98 13.37 0.07 -11.05
C VAL A 98 12.28 0.10 -9.98
N SER A 99 12.59 0.61 -8.79
CA SER A 99 11.61 0.78 -7.71
C SER A 99 11.68 2.16 -7.04
N GLN A 100 10.56 2.55 -6.41
CA GLN A 100 10.46 3.68 -5.49
C GLN A 100 9.78 3.22 -4.20
N VAL A 101 10.11 3.88 -3.09
CA VAL A 101 9.61 3.59 -1.75
C VAL A 101 9.28 4.89 -1.03
N GLU A 102 8.05 4.97 -0.53
CA GLU A 102 7.59 5.97 0.43
C GLU A 102 7.18 5.26 1.72
N TYR A 103 7.70 5.70 2.86
CA TYR A 103 7.42 5.13 4.17
C TYR A 103 7.10 6.24 5.18
N LYS A 104 5.88 6.27 5.69
CA LYS A 104 5.47 7.21 6.74
C LYS A 104 5.32 6.50 8.07
N THR A 105 5.93 7.05 9.12
CA THR A 105 5.86 6.51 10.48
C THR A 105 5.94 7.63 11.51
N ALA A 106 5.09 7.56 12.54
CA ALA A 106 5.00 8.58 13.58
C ALA A 106 4.80 10.02 13.04
N GLY A 107 4.15 10.17 11.87
CA GLY A 107 3.90 11.44 11.21
C GLY A 107 4.97 11.87 10.17
N THR A 108 6.22 11.40 10.30
CA THR A 108 7.30 11.74 9.36
C THR A 108 7.28 10.83 8.13
N SER A 109 7.34 11.43 6.93
CA SER A 109 7.45 10.72 5.64
C SER A 109 8.92 10.57 5.23
N PHE A 110 9.33 9.35 4.89
CA PHE A 110 10.65 9.01 4.38
C PHE A 110 10.57 8.45 2.97
N ASN A 111 11.44 8.90 2.06
CA ASN A 111 11.43 8.50 0.66
C ASN A 111 12.80 7.97 0.20
N ASN A 112 12.82 7.08 -0.80
CA ASN A 112 14.09 6.63 -1.39
C ASN A 112 14.68 7.65 -2.39
N TYR A 113 14.01 8.77 -2.63
CA TYR A 113 14.43 9.86 -3.52
C TYR A 113 14.06 11.23 -2.93
N PHE A 114 14.73 12.28 -3.42
CA PHE A 114 14.36 13.67 -3.15
C PHE A 114 14.77 14.61 -4.30
N ALA A 115 14.29 15.86 -4.26
CA ALA A 115 14.80 16.94 -5.11
C ALA A 115 15.94 17.64 -4.35
N GLN A 116 17.16 17.52 -4.87
CA GLN A 116 18.35 18.14 -4.30
C GLN A 116 18.48 19.57 -4.82
N ILE A 117 18.70 20.54 -3.92
CA ILE A 117 18.82 21.97 -4.24
C ILE A 117 19.99 22.57 -3.45
N CYS A 118 21.15 22.68 -4.10
CA CYS A 118 22.37 23.26 -3.55
C CYS A 118 22.87 24.44 -4.42
N PRO A 119 23.68 25.36 -3.87
CA PRO A 119 24.26 26.48 -4.62
C PRO A 119 25.08 26.07 -5.85
N ASP A 120 25.66 24.86 -5.84
CA ASP A 120 26.53 24.30 -6.88
C ASP A 120 25.87 23.14 -7.66
N LYS A 121 24.75 22.59 -7.18
CA LYS A 121 24.15 21.36 -7.70
C LYS A 121 22.65 21.29 -7.45
N SER A 122 21.85 21.04 -8.48
CA SER A 122 20.42 20.74 -8.32
C SER A 122 19.98 19.58 -9.21
N GLY A 123 18.87 18.93 -8.83
CA GLY A 123 18.25 17.86 -9.63
C GLY A 123 17.62 16.75 -8.80
N TYR A 124 17.37 15.61 -9.43
CA TYR A 124 16.84 14.42 -8.77
C TYR A 124 17.98 13.60 -8.13
N TYR A 125 17.80 13.19 -6.87
CA TYR A 125 18.67 12.24 -6.19
C TYR A 125 17.86 11.03 -5.73
N SER A 126 18.46 9.83 -5.79
CA SER A 126 17.94 8.65 -5.10
C SER A 126 19.05 7.93 -4.33
N THR A 127 18.66 7.35 -3.20
CA THR A 127 19.52 6.47 -2.39
C THR A 127 19.82 5.17 -3.14
N LYS A 128 20.76 4.37 -2.62
CA LYS A 128 21.00 3.01 -3.10
C LYS A 128 20.15 2.01 -2.32
N GLY A 129 19.58 1.07 -3.05
CA GLY A 129 18.71 0.01 -2.54
C GLY A 129 18.04 -0.74 -3.68
N GLU A 130 17.24 -1.75 -3.33
CA GLU A 130 16.55 -2.63 -4.26
C GLU A 130 15.32 -3.28 -3.62
N VAL A 131 14.36 -3.63 -4.48
CA VAL A 131 13.22 -4.51 -4.16
C VAL A 131 13.39 -5.78 -4.98
N LYS A 132 13.25 -6.95 -4.35
CA LYS A 132 13.34 -8.26 -4.99
C LYS A 132 12.00 -8.95 -4.88
N ILE A 133 11.28 -9.05 -6.00
CA ILE A 133 10.08 -9.87 -6.12
C ILE A 133 10.57 -11.27 -6.48
N LEU A 134 10.51 -12.21 -5.53
CA LEU A 134 11.03 -13.57 -5.67
C LEU A 134 10.00 -14.48 -6.33
N GLU A 135 8.74 -14.35 -5.92
CA GLU A 135 7.59 -15.06 -6.49
C GLU A 135 6.52 -14.03 -6.85
N TYR A 136 5.88 -14.20 -8.01
CA TYR A 136 4.76 -13.36 -8.43
C TYR A 136 3.75 -14.16 -9.26
N VAL A 137 2.48 -14.06 -8.87
CA VAL A 137 1.32 -14.60 -9.60
C VAL A 137 0.30 -13.46 -9.73
N PRO A 138 0.05 -12.94 -10.96
CA PRO A 138 -0.87 -11.83 -11.20
C PRO A 138 -2.22 -11.99 -10.50
N GLY A 139 -2.65 -10.91 -9.84
CA GLY A 139 -3.86 -10.86 -9.01
C GLY A 139 -3.98 -11.87 -7.86
N LYS A 140 -2.92 -12.62 -7.48
CA LYS A 140 -3.02 -13.73 -6.51
C LYS A 140 -1.94 -13.79 -5.44
N HIS A 141 -0.67 -13.59 -5.80
CA HIS A 141 0.43 -13.78 -4.86
C HIS A 141 1.65 -12.94 -5.20
N ALA A 142 2.33 -12.41 -4.19
CA ALA A 142 3.62 -11.79 -4.32
C ALA A 142 4.47 -12.00 -3.06
N LYS A 143 5.71 -12.44 -3.24
CA LYS A 143 6.68 -12.69 -2.17
C LYS A 143 8.01 -12.06 -2.50
N GLY A 144 8.70 -11.53 -1.49
CA GLY A 144 9.98 -10.89 -1.74
C GLY A 144 10.62 -10.19 -0.54
N THR A 145 11.66 -9.43 -0.85
CA THR A 145 12.45 -8.65 0.10
C THR A 145 12.77 -7.27 -0.44
N PHE A 146 13.18 -6.35 0.44
CA PHE A 146 13.66 -5.03 0.07
C PHE A 146 14.77 -4.58 1.03
N SER A 147 15.69 -3.76 0.53
CA SER A 147 16.78 -3.21 1.34
C SER A 147 17.35 -1.93 0.72
N GLY A 148 17.83 -1.03 1.57
CA GLY A 148 18.46 0.23 1.16
C GLY A 148 18.48 1.23 2.31
N ALA A 149 18.39 2.51 1.96
CA ALA A 149 18.14 3.59 2.91
C ALA A 149 16.96 4.47 2.43
N LEU A 150 16.35 5.22 3.35
CA LEU A 150 15.37 6.26 3.03
C LEU A 150 15.83 7.59 3.65
N LEU A 151 15.42 8.70 3.07
CA LEU A 151 15.73 10.07 3.48
C LEU A 151 14.48 10.70 4.11
N ASP A 152 14.64 11.59 5.08
CA ASP A 152 13.50 12.38 5.58
C ASP A 152 13.04 13.35 4.48
N SER A 153 11.76 13.30 4.12
CA SER A 153 11.19 14.13 3.06
C SER A 153 11.04 15.60 3.48
N ASN A 154 11.22 15.90 4.77
CA ASN A 154 11.12 17.23 5.37
C ASN A 154 12.48 17.66 5.97
N SER A 155 13.59 17.09 5.50
CA SER A 155 14.93 17.44 5.99
C SER A 155 15.29 18.89 5.64
N GLU A 156 15.71 19.67 6.64
CA GLU A 156 16.21 21.04 6.45
C GLU A 156 17.55 21.08 5.69
N ASP A 157 18.26 19.95 5.59
CA ASP A 157 19.44 19.82 4.73
C ASP A 157 19.02 19.31 3.33
N GLU A 158 18.68 20.26 2.45
CA GLU A 158 18.35 20.01 1.03
C GLU A 158 19.57 19.55 0.18
N CYS A 159 20.75 19.38 0.81
CA CYS A 159 21.98 18.97 0.14
C CYS A 159 22.47 17.57 0.54
N ASN A 160 22.52 17.25 1.83
CA ASN A 160 23.02 15.97 2.35
C ASN A 160 22.06 15.36 3.40
N PRO A 161 20.75 15.21 3.09
CA PRO A 161 19.76 14.76 4.05
C PRO A 161 20.14 13.39 4.65
N ALA A 162 20.02 13.27 5.96
CA ALA A 162 20.46 12.09 6.68
C ALA A 162 19.63 10.84 6.30
N SER A 163 20.31 9.79 5.82
CA SER A 163 19.67 8.54 5.39
C SER A 163 19.55 7.53 6.53
N LYS A 164 18.36 6.96 6.73
CA LYS A 164 18.08 5.89 7.70
C LYS A 164 18.02 4.54 7.00
N SER A 165 18.52 3.49 7.66
CA SER A 165 18.49 2.13 7.11
C SER A 165 17.06 1.60 7.00
N PHE A 166 16.76 0.93 5.90
CA PHE A 166 15.43 0.40 5.59
C PHE A 166 15.56 -0.98 4.94
N SER A 167 14.88 -1.98 5.48
CA SER A 167 14.84 -3.33 4.92
C SER A 167 13.58 -4.08 5.34
N GLY A 168 13.32 -5.22 4.72
CA GLY A 168 12.20 -6.06 5.09
C GLY A 168 11.86 -7.16 4.10
N GLU A 169 10.73 -7.80 4.36
CA GLU A 169 10.23 -8.97 3.64
C GLU A 169 8.71 -8.93 3.56
N PHE A 170 8.16 -9.50 2.48
CA PHE A 170 6.73 -9.59 2.24
C PHE A 170 6.34 -10.95 1.69
N ASP A 171 5.18 -11.45 2.12
CA ASP A 171 4.53 -12.64 1.58
C ASP A 171 3.02 -12.35 1.60
N LEU A 172 2.44 -12.09 0.42
CA LEU A 172 1.14 -11.45 0.24
C LEU A 172 0.27 -12.29 -0.69
N THR A 173 -0.88 -12.75 -0.18
CA THR A 173 -1.92 -13.42 -0.99
C THR A 173 -3.06 -12.43 -1.29
N LEU A 174 -3.70 -12.58 -2.44
CA LEU A 174 -4.93 -11.90 -2.86
C LEU A 174 -6.00 -12.92 -3.24
N ASN A 175 -7.27 -12.52 -3.07
CA ASN A 175 -8.47 -13.23 -3.48
C ASN A 175 -9.16 -12.50 -4.64
#